data_AF-A0A954X847-F1
#
_entry.id   AF-A0A954X847-F1
#
_cell.length_a   1.000
_cell.length_b   1.000
_cell.length_c   1.000
_cell.angle_alpha   90.00
_cell.angle_beta   90.00
_cell.angle_gamma   90.00
#
_symmetry.space_group_name_H-M   'P 1'
#
loop_
_entity.id
_entity.type
_entity.pdbx_description
1 polymer ?
#
loop_
_entity_poly.entity_id
_entity_poly.type
_entity_poly.pdbx_seq_one_letter_code
_entity_poly.pdbx_strand_id
1 'polypeptide(L)'
;ENHHVGRAQAAIELLRTLVSRPEECDGRVLLWGHSHGGNVFALLTNLLAADEETRRRFFRAARPHYRVPLLKFFDFPVWREMQRALRDKACDIRRTKLDFVTFGTPVRYGWDSDGYSKLLHFVFHRPVDGLPECQALFPPTVDDVLTARYGDYIQQIGIAGTNFAPGLLSCRTLVADWRLNRFLQPGIRGRDLLARLRLGLRTHADGESLLVDYGPTQAHIGQHLAGHAIYTRLEWLLFHAEEVARRFYTTDAG
;
A
#
# COMPACT_ATOMS: atom_id res chain seq x y z
N GLU A 1 -9.39 -3.89 -8.25
CA GLU A 1 -9.85 -5.05 -7.45
C GLU A 1 -8.90 -5.30 -6.28
N ASN A 2 -9.42 -5.77 -5.14
CA ASN A 2 -8.66 -5.92 -3.91
C ASN A 2 -7.94 -7.29 -3.80
N HIS A 3 -6.98 -7.53 -4.68
CA HIS A 3 -6.13 -8.72 -4.67
C HIS A 3 -4.71 -8.39 -5.16
N HIS A 4 -3.77 -9.34 -5.08
CA HIS A 4 -2.36 -9.09 -5.39
C HIS A 4 -2.15 -8.65 -6.83
N VAL A 5 -2.81 -9.32 -7.79
CA VAL A 5 -2.73 -8.94 -9.20
C VAL A 5 -3.22 -7.51 -9.44
N GLY A 6 -4.32 -7.10 -8.80
CA GLY A 6 -4.86 -5.75 -8.95
C GLY A 6 -3.90 -4.68 -8.43
N ARG A 7 -3.26 -4.91 -7.28
CA ARG A 7 -2.24 -4.00 -6.74
C ARG A 7 -0.97 -3.99 -7.58
N ALA A 8 -0.56 -5.15 -8.09
CA ALA A 8 0.60 -5.28 -8.96
C ALA A 8 0.37 -4.55 -10.31
N GLN A 9 -0.82 -4.68 -10.90
CA GLN A 9 -1.22 -3.91 -12.08
C GLN A 9 -1.16 -2.41 -11.79
N ALA A 10 -1.74 -1.95 -10.68
CA ALA A 10 -1.74 -0.55 -10.30
C ALA A 10 -0.31 0.00 -10.09
N ALA A 11 0.60 -0.80 -9.51
CA ALA A 11 2.00 -0.41 -9.33
C ALA A 11 2.73 -0.26 -10.67
N ILE A 12 2.46 -1.17 -11.63
CA ILE A 12 3.03 -1.12 -12.97
C ILE A 12 2.48 0.08 -13.77
N GLU A 13 1.19 0.39 -13.66
CA GLU A 13 0.61 1.58 -14.30
C GLU A 13 1.14 2.88 -13.66
N LEU A 14 1.28 2.92 -12.33
CA LEU A 14 1.88 4.07 -11.65
C LEU A 14 3.33 4.28 -12.10
N LEU A 15 4.12 3.20 -12.18
CA LEU A 15 5.47 3.26 -12.72
C LEU A 15 5.50 3.81 -14.14
N ARG A 16 4.57 3.37 -15.01
CA ARG A 16 4.44 3.91 -16.37
C ARG A 16 4.16 5.41 -16.35
N THR A 17 3.22 5.87 -15.50
CA THR A 17 2.92 7.30 -15.36
C THR A 17 4.17 8.09 -14.96
N LEU A 18 4.93 7.60 -13.99
CA LEU A 18 6.14 8.25 -13.52
C LEU A 18 7.25 8.28 -14.60
N VAL A 19 7.47 7.17 -15.29
CA VAL A 19 8.46 7.10 -16.39
C VAL A 19 8.06 7.98 -17.58
N SER A 20 6.76 8.22 -17.78
CA SER A 20 6.27 9.08 -18.87
C SER A 20 6.38 10.58 -18.61
N ARG A 21 6.95 10.99 -17.47
CA ARG A 21 7.12 12.39 -17.05
C ARG A 21 8.60 12.75 -16.86
N PRO A 22 9.39 12.81 -17.96
CA PRO A 22 10.81 13.10 -17.88
C PRO A 22 11.14 14.48 -17.29
N GLU A 23 10.19 15.41 -17.30
CA GLU A 23 10.32 16.72 -16.67
C GLU A 23 10.46 16.66 -15.14
N GLU A 24 10.04 15.56 -14.52
CA GLU A 24 10.17 15.31 -13.07
C GLU A 24 11.49 14.59 -12.72
N CYS A 25 12.34 14.31 -13.72
CA CYS A 25 13.64 13.70 -13.49
C CYS A 25 14.56 14.66 -12.72
N ASP A 26 15.28 14.14 -11.73
CA ASP A 26 16.01 14.91 -10.70
C ASP A 26 15.12 15.78 -9.77
N GLY A 27 13.82 15.84 -10.03
CA GLY A 27 12.83 16.51 -9.19
C GLY A 27 12.38 15.67 -8.00
N ARG A 28 11.27 16.11 -7.41
CA ARG A 28 10.63 15.44 -6.27
C ARG A 28 9.14 15.28 -6.54
N VAL A 29 8.66 14.05 -6.43
CA VAL A 29 7.24 13.72 -6.65
C VAL A 29 6.64 13.22 -5.34
N LEU A 30 5.57 13.89 -4.89
CA LEU A 30 4.80 13.53 -3.72
C LEU A 30 3.56 12.71 -4.13
N LEU A 31 3.42 11.52 -3.56
CA LEU A 31 2.34 10.58 -3.87
C LEU A 31 1.50 10.30 -2.62
N TRP A 32 0.20 10.58 -2.71
CA TRP A 32 -0.75 10.37 -1.62
C TRP A 32 -1.62 9.15 -1.91
N GLY A 33 -1.70 8.22 -0.95
CA GLY A 33 -2.36 6.93 -1.13
C GLY A 33 -3.26 6.60 0.04
N HIS A 34 -4.56 6.50 -0.21
CA HIS A 34 -5.53 6.02 0.79
C HIS A 34 -5.68 4.50 0.71
N SER A 35 -5.85 3.85 1.85
CA SER A 35 -6.16 2.42 1.94
C SER A 35 -5.11 1.56 1.22
N HIS A 36 -5.54 0.74 0.25
CA HIS A 36 -4.67 -0.08 -0.59
C HIS A 36 -3.74 0.71 -1.51
N GLY A 37 -3.92 2.04 -1.68
CA GLY A 37 -2.96 2.89 -2.39
C GLY A 37 -1.56 2.81 -1.80
N GLY A 38 -1.42 2.76 -0.47
CA GLY A 38 -0.09 2.57 0.14
C GLY A 38 0.51 1.19 -0.14
N ASN A 39 -0.29 0.14 -0.31
CA ASN A 39 0.24 -1.17 -0.75
C ASN A 39 0.71 -1.13 -2.21
N VAL A 40 0.13 -0.30 -3.06
CA VAL A 40 0.62 -0.06 -4.42
C VAL A 40 1.96 0.65 -4.38
N PHE A 41 2.10 1.65 -3.51
CA PHE A 41 3.36 2.35 -3.29
C PHE A 41 4.45 1.42 -2.75
N ALA A 42 4.15 0.59 -1.74
CA ALA A 42 5.09 -0.40 -1.24
C ALA A 42 5.58 -1.36 -2.35
N LEU A 43 4.70 -1.80 -3.24
CA LEU A 43 5.12 -2.61 -4.40
C LEU A 43 6.02 -1.81 -5.36
N LEU A 44 5.70 -0.55 -5.60
CA LEU A 44 6.51 0.33 -6.44
C LEU A 44 7.92 0.52 -5.86
N THR A 45 8.05 0.81 -4.56
CA THR A 45 9.36 1.01 -3.91
C THR A 45 10.23 -0.25 -4.04
N ASN A 46 9.65 -1.42 -3.76
CA ASN A 46 10.33 -2.70 -3.96
C ASN A 46 10.72 -2.94 -5.43
N LEU A 47 9.87 -2.58 -6.40
CA LEU A 47 10.21 -2.73 -7.83
C LEU A 47 11.38 -1.83 -8.24
N LEU A 48 11.43 -0.61 -7.71
CA LEU A 48 12.49 0.36 -8.00
C LEU A 48 13.83 -0.06 -7.37
N ALA A 49 13.81 -0.55 -6.14
CA ALA A 49 15.00 -0.96 -5.40
C ALA A 49 15.53 -2.35 -5.74
N ALA A 50 14.64 -3.32 -5.99
CA ALA A 50 15.02 -4.73 -6.12
C ALA A 50 16.09 -5.02 -7.19
N ASP A 51 16.89 -6.06 -6.97
CA ASP A 51 17.81 -6.57 -7.97
C ASP A 51 17.09 -7.16 -9.22
N GLU A 52 17.84 -7.41 -10.29
CA GLU A 52 17.26 -7.93 -11.54
C GLU A 52 16.59 -9.30 -11.35
N GLU A 53 17.15 -10.18 -10.54
CA GLU A 53 16.58 -11.51 -10.31
C GLU A 53 15.24 -11.42 -9.57
N THR A 54 15.16 -10.60 -8.52
CA THR A 54 13.94 -10.38 -7.75
C THR A 54 12.85 -9.78 -8.64
N ARG A 55 13.17 -8.75 -9.45
CA ARG A 55 12.24 -8.21 -10.46
C ARG A 55 11.80 -9.29 -11.46
N ARG A 56 12.74 -10.09 -11.98
CA ARG A 56 12.43 -11.19 -12.92
C ARG A 56 11.48 -12.21 -12.31
N ARG A 57 11.60 -12.52 -11.01
CA ARG A 57 10.69 -13.41 -10.29
C ARG A 57 9.30 -12.81 -10.13
N PHE A 58 9.20 -11.52 -9.81
CA PHE A 58 7.93 -10.79 -9.76
C PHE A 58 7.17 -10.85 -11.10
N PHE A 59 7.81 -10.44 -12.20
CA PHE A 59 7.21 -10.50 -13.53
C PHE A 59 6.82 -11.93 -13.92
N ARG A 60 7.63 -12.92 -13.57
CA ARG A 60 7.31 -14.34 -13.80
C ARG A 60 6.08 -14.81 -13.01
N ALA A 61 5.92 -14.35 -11.78
CA ALA A 61 4.76 -14.65 -10.95
C ALA A 61 3.46 -14.06 -11.54
N ALA A 62 3.52 -12.80 -12.00
CA ALA A 62 2.40 -12.11 -12.63
C ALA A 62 2.11 -12.54 -14.08
N ARG A 63 3.05 -13.20 -14.77
CA ARG A 63 2.96 -13.57 -16.20
C ARG A 63 1.63 -14.20 -16.65
N PRO A 64 0.97 -15.10 -15.89
CA PRO A 64 -0.31 -15.66 -16.31
C PRO A 64 -1.40 -14.59 -16.52
N HIS A 65 -1.34 -13.48 -15.79
CA HIS A 65 -2.27 -12.36 -15.93
C HIS A 65 -2.08 -11.62 -17.25
N TYR A 66 -0.84 -11.22 -17.57
CA TYR A 66 -0.60 -10.29 -18.68
C TYR A 66 -0.18 -10.91 -20.02
N ARG A 67 0.07 -12.23 -20.06
CA ARG A 67 0.52 -12.93 -21.28
C ARG A 67 -0.28 -14.20 -21.55
N VAL A 68 -0.75 -14.35 -22.79
CA VAL A 68 -1.38 -15.58 -23.27
C VAL A 68 -0.28 -16.63 -23.56
N PRO A 69 -0.31 -17.81 -22.91
CA PRO A 69 0.73 -18.83 -23.12
C PRO A 69 0.81 -19.35 -24.56
N LEU A 70 -0.35 -19.61 -25.19
CA LEU A 70 -0.43 -20.21 -26.52
C LEU A 70 -0.06 -19.25 -27.66
N LEU A 71 -0.56 -18.01 -27.59
CA LEU A 71 -0.46 -17.05 -28.70
C LEU A 71 0.82 -16.19 -28.64
N LYS A 72 1.67 -16.37 -27.62
CA LYS A 72 2.82 -15.48 -27.30
C LYS A 72 2.47 -13.97 -27.26
N PHE A 73 1.18 -13.62 -27.24
CA PHE A 73 0.64 -12.28 -27.22
C PHE A 73 0.58 -11.72 -25.79
N PHE A 74 0.67 -10.40 -25.65
CA PHE A 74 0.56 -9.69 -24.38
C PHE A 74 -0.79 -9.00 -24.32
N ASP A 75 -1.65 -9.43 -23.40
CA ASP A 75 -2.95 -8.77 -23.17
C ASP A 75 -2.75 -7.36 -22.60
N PHE A 76 -1.64 -7.16 -21.87
CA PHE A 76 -1.27 -5.88 -21.28
C PHE A 76 0.19 -5.53 -21.64
N PRO A 77 0.42 -4.81 -22.76
CA PRO A 77 1.75 -4.43 -23.24
C PRO A 77 2.60 -3.67 -22.20
N VAL A 78 1.95 -2.89 -21.34
CA VAL A 78 2.58 -2.09 -20.28
C VAL A 78 3.50 -2.91 -19.38
N TRP A 79 3.18 -4.17 -19.08
CA TRP A 79 4.03 -5.03 -18.26
C TRP A 79 5.38 -5.29 -18.91
N ARG A 80 5.39 -5.50 -20.24
CA ARG A 80 6.61 -5.73 -21.00
C ARG A 80 7.43 -4.46 -21.13
N GLU A 81 6.77 -3.34 -21.35
CA GLU A 81 7.40 -2.01 -21.42
C GLU A 81 8.09 -1.67 -20.10
N MET A 82 7.36 -1.77 -18.99
CA MET A 82 7.90 -1.48 -17.66
C MET A 82 8.95 -2.49 -17.21
N GLN A 83 8.83 -3.76 -17.60
CA GLN A 83 9.90 -4.74 -17.37
C GLN A 83 11.21 -4.34 -18.06
N ARG A 84 11.14 -3.76 -19.27
CA ARG A 84 12.31 -3.26 -19.99
C ARG A 84 12.83 -1.98 -19.36
N ALA A 85 11.95 -1.02 -19.05
CA ALA A 85 12.33 0.23 -18.41
C ALA A 85 13.06 -0.01 -17.08
N LEU A 86 12.61 -0.96 -16.26
CA LEU A 86 13.29 -1.32 -15.01
C LEU A 86 14.66 -1.98 -15.21
N ARG A 87 14.96 -2.52 -16.40
CA ARG A 87 16.30 -3.05 -16.72
C ARG A 87 17.23 -1.98 -17.25
N ASP A 88 16.66 -0.97 -17.89
CA ASP A 88 17.43 0.14 -18.39
C ASP A 88 18.05 0.90 -17.20
N LYS A 89 19.37 1.02 -17.23
CA LYS A 89 20.12 1.79 -16.23
C LYS A 89 19.92 3.29 -16.43
N ALA A 90 19.59 3.71 -17.66
CA ALA A 90 19.22 5.08 -17.99
C ALA A 90 17.76 5.42 -17.64
N CYS A 91 17.03 4.51 -16.98
CA CYS A 91 15.67 4.81 -16.53
C CYS A 91 15.71 5.90 -15.45
N ASP A 92 15.43 7.14 -15.89
CA ASP A 92 15.63 8.36 -15.11
C ASP A 92 14.77 8.41 -13.83
N ILE A 93 13.73 7.58 -13.72
CA ILE A 93 12.87 7.56 -12.52
C ILE A 93 13.62 7.24 -11.22
N ARG A 94 14.77 6.56 -11.30
CA ARG A 94 15.61 6.30 -10.11
C ARG A 94 16.29 7.55 -9.56
N ARG A 95 16.36 8.62 -10.34
CA ARG A 95 16.95 9.91 -9.95
C ARG A 95 15.91 10.83 -9.33
N THR A 96 14.63 10.61 -9.62
CA THR A 96 13.53 11.34 -9.01
C THR A 96 13.37 10.94 -7.54
N LYS A 97 13.27 11.92 -6.65
CA LYS A 97 12.98 11.68 -5.23
C LYS A 97 11.48 11.43 -5.06
N LEU A 98 11.12 10.20 -4.70
CA LEU A 98 9.73 9.82 -4.49
C LEU A 98 9.37 9.92 -2.99
N ASP A 99 8.42 10.79 -2.66
CA ASP A 99 7.88 10.92 -1.31
C ASP A 99 6.49 10.32 -1.24
N PHE A 100 6.25 9.50 -0.22
CA PHE A 100 5.00 8.78 -0.07
C PHE A 100 4.29 9.18 1.21
N VAL A 101 3.00 9.49 1.08
CA VAL A 101 2.10 9.71 2.20
C VAL A 101 0.96 8.72 2.08
N THR A 102 0.70 7.99 3.16
CA THR A 102 -0.35 6.98 3.18
C THR A 102 -1.37 7.23 4.26
N PHE A 103 -2.61 6.84 4.01
CA PHE A 103 -3.75 7.08 4.90
C PHE A 103 -4.49 5.77 5.15
N GLY A 104 -4.40 5.25 6.37
CA GLY A 104 -5.05 3.99 6.75
C GLY A 104 -4.56 2.77 5.98
N THR A 105 -3.33 2.81 5.44
CA THR A 105 -2.81 1.68 4.67
C THR A 105 -2.62 0.45 5.56
N PRO A 106 -3.18 -0.71 5.18
CA PRO A 106 -2.94 -1.95 5.92
C PRO A 106 -1.47 -2.38 5.85
N VAL A 107 -0.87 -2.72 7.00
CA VAL A 107 0.49 -3.25 7.13
C VAL A 107 0.56 -4.64 6.49
N ARG A 108 0.93 -4.70 5.20
CA ARG A 108 0.81 -5.94 4.42
C ARG A 108 2.00 -6.27 3.53
N TYR A 109 2.57 -5.27 2.86
CA TYR A 109 3.84 -5.41 2.16
C TYR A 109 4.89 -4.59 2.90
N GLY A 110 6.11 -5.13 2.97
CA GLY A 110 7.26 -4.34 3.45
C GLY A 110 7.60 -3.24 2.44
N TRP A 111 8.25 -2.20 2.91
CA TRP A 111 8.76 -1.13 2.06
C TRP A 111 10.25 -1.36 1.80
N ASP A 112 10.76 -0.84 0.69
CA ASP A 112 12.19 -0.84 0.42
C ASP A 112 12.69 0.61 0.43
N SER A 113 13.59 0.92 1.37
CA SER A 113 14.12 2.27 1.60
C SER A 113 14.89 2.84 0.40
N ASP A 114 15.46 1.98 -0.44
CA ASP A 114 16.16 2.43 -1.65
C ASP A 114 15.18 2.81 -2.77
N GLY A 115 13.88 2.57 -2.57
CA GLY A 115 12.81 2.87 -3.52
C GLY A 115 12.05 4.17 -3.23
N TYR A 116 12.39 4.91 -2.16
CA TYR A 116 11.74 6.17 -1.80
C TYR A 116 12.70 7.15 -1.10
N SER A 117 12.33 8.42 -1.02
CA SER A 117 13.06 9.46 -0.29
C SER A 117 12.44 9.75 1.08
N LYS A 118 11.11 9.89 1.18
CA LYS A 118 10.41 10.11 2.46
C LYS A 118 9.12 9.28 2.51
N LEU A 119 8.75 8.82 3.70
CA LEU A 119 7.57 7.97 3.91
C LEU A 119 6.87 8.35 5.22
N LEU A 120 5.59 8.71 5.12
CA LEU A 120 4.72 9.07 6.24
C LEU A 120 3.41 8.29 6.17
N HIS A 121 3.00 7.74 7.31
CA HIS A 121 1.75 7.00 7.46
C HIS A 121 0.84 7.72 8.45
N PHE A 122 -0.34 8.16 7.99
CA PHE A 122 -1.42 8.57 8.85
C PHE A 122 -2.27 7.36 9.21
N VAL A 123 -2.42 7.12 10.52
CA VAL A 123 -3.20 6.01 11.05
C VAL A 123 -4.18 6.54 12.08
N PHE A 124 -5.47 6.39 11.82
CA PHE A 124 -6.52 6.74 12.76
C PHE A 124 -6.52 5.71 13.89
N HIS A 125 -6.15 6.16 15.08
CA HIS A 125 -5.99 5.32 16.25
C HIS A 125 -6.34 6.08 17.52
N ARG A 126 -7.03 5.42 18.44
CA ARG A 126 -7.19 5.87 19.82
C ARG A 126 -6.55 4.86 20.76
N PRO A 127 -5.60 5.30 21.61
CA PRO A 127 -4.97 4.43 22.59
C PRO A 127 -6.00 3.75 23.50
N VAL A 128 -5.64 2.57 23.99
CA VAL A 128 -6.44 1.80 24.95
C VAL A 128 -5.59 1.59 26.19
N ASP A 129 -6.14 1.94 27.35
CA ASP A 129 -5.45 1.75 28.63
C ASP A 129 -5.00 0.29 28.80
N GLY A 130 -3.73 0.11 29.15
CA GLY A 130 -3.12 -1.21 29.34
C GLY A 130 -2.60 -1.88 28.07
N LEU A 131 -2.72 -1.25 26.89
CA LEU A 131 -2.08 -1.71 25.65
C LEU A 131 -0.95 -0.76 25.23
N PRO A 132 0.10 -1.27 24.54
CA PRO A 132 1.08 -0.41 23.88
C PRO A 132 0.43 0.56 22.90
N GLU A 133 0.98 1.77 22.78
CA GLU A 133 0.42 2.87 21.96
C GLU A 133 0.22 2.49 20.48
N CYS A 134 1.02 1.58 19.94
CA CYS A 134 0.90 1.12 18.55
C CYS A 134 -0.05 -0.07 18.35
N GLN A 135 -0.75 -0.51 19.40
CA GLN A 135 -1.62 -1.69 19.36
C GLN A 135 -3.10 -1.32 19.51
N ALA A 136 -3.94 -1.97 18.71
CA ALA A 136 -5.38 -1.97 18.90
C ALA A 136 -5.88 -3.23 19.58
N LEU A 137 -6.99 -3.06 20.30
CA LEU A 137 -7.74 -4.14 20.90
C LEU A 137 -8.23 -5.13 19.83
N PHE A 138 -8.14 -6.42 20.13
CA PHE A 138 -8.73 -7.49 19.32
C PHE A 138 -9.18 -8.67 20.20
N PRO A 139 -10.35 -9.28 19.95
CA PRO A 139 -11.36 -8.88 18.95
C PRO A 139 -12.18 -7.66 19.42
N PRO A 140 -12.58 -6.75 18.51
CA PRO A 140 -13.49 -5.67 18.84
C PRO A 140 -14.94 -6.17 18.98
N THR A 141 -15.75 -5.45 19.74
CA THR A 141 -17.21 -5.67 19.74
C THR A 141 -17.86 -5.05 18.51
N VAL A 142 -19.11 -5.43 18.21
CA VAL A 142 -19.87 -4.83 17.10
C VAL A 142 -20.05 -3.32 17.31
N ASP A 143 -20.35 -2.90 18.53
CA ASP A 143 -20.50 -1.50 18.89
C ASP A 143 -19.20 -0.71 18.69
N ASP A 144 -18.07 -1.31 19.08
CA ASP A 144 -16.75 -0.70 18.86
C ASP A 144 -16.49 -0.43 17.36
N VAL A 145 -16.88 -1.37 16.48
CA VAL A 145 -16.74 -1.23 15.01
C VAL A 145 -17.71 -0.19 14.44
N LEU A 146 -18.97 -0.20 14.89
CA LEU A 146 -20.01 0.75 14.47
C LEU A 146 -19.66 2.19 14.80
N THR A 147 -19.00 2.42 15.94
CA THR A 147 -18.62 3.77 16.39
C THR A 147 -17.20 4.16 16.01
N ALA A 148 -16.43 3.24 15.41
CA ALA A 148 -14.99 3.38 15.19
C ALA A 148 -14.23 3.75 16.48
N ARG A 149 -14.61 3.16 17.62
CA ARG A 149 -14.16 3.56 18.97
C ARG A 149 -12.65 3.63 19.14
N TYR A 150 -11.92 2.65 18.63
CA TYR A 150 -10.45 2.57 18.75
C TYR A 150 -9.71 2.93 17.45
N GLY A 151 -10.40 3.59 16.52
CA GLY A 151 -9.84 4.04 15.24
C GLY A 151 -10.31 3.21 14.04
N ASP A 152 -9.41 2.98 13.10
CA ASP A 152 -9.70 2.40 11.79
C ASP A 152 -9.72 0.86 11.78
N TYR A 153 -10.88 0.23 11.96
CA TYR A 153 -10.96 -1.23 11.97
C TYR A 153 -10.73 -1.88 10.60
N ILE A 154 -10.94 -1.16 9.50
CA ILE A 154 -10.67 -1.70 8.16
C ILE A 154 -9.17 -1.85 7.94
N GLN A 155 -8.37 -0.90 8.43
CA GLN A 155 -6.91 -1.04 8.42
C GLN A 155 -6.47 -2.27 9.24
N GLN A 156 -7.04 -2.47 10.43
CA GLN A 156 -6.74 -3.64 11.28
C GLN A 156 -7.09 -4.97 10.59
N ILE A 157 -8.25 -5.07 9.96
CA ILE A 157 -8.68 -6.28 9.25
C ILE A 157 -7.91 -6.45 7.94
N GLY A 158 -7.55 -5.35 7.27
CA GLY A 158 -6.76 -5.36 6.04
C GLY A 158 -5.34 -5.92 6.23
N ILE A 159 -4.75 -5.76 7.43
CA ILE A 159 -3.45 -6.36 7.82
C ILE A 159 -3.53 -7.89 7.76
N ALA A 160 -4.70 -8.42 8.11
CA ALA A 160 -4.99 -9.85 8.09
C ALA A 160 -4.95 -10.41 6.65
N GLY A 161 -5.10 -9.57 5.62
CA GLY A 161 -4.86 -9.97 4.24
C GLY A 161 -6.08 -10.52 3.52
N THR A 162 -7.28 -10.12 3.95
CA THR A 162 -8.55 -10.39 3.26
C THR A 162 -8.47 -9.84 1.83
N ASN A 163 -8.17 -10.71 0.86
CA ASN A 163 -8.31 -10.42 -0.56
C ASN A 163 -9.72 -10.81 -0.99
N PHE A 164 -10.34 -10.03 -1.86
CA PHE A 164 -11.45 -10.56 -2.63
C PHE A 164 -10.88 -11.56 -3.64
N ALA A 165 -11.50 -12.74 -3.73
CA ALA A 165 -11.12 -13.68 -4.77
C ALA A 165 -11.39 -13.03 -6.14
N PRO A 166 -10.43 -13.05 -7.08
CA PRO A 166 -10.71 -12.69 -8.47
C PRO A 166 -11.93 -13.47 -8.97
N GLY A 167 -12.73 -12.87 -9.85
CA GLY A 167 -13.90 -13.54 -10.41
C GLY A 167 -13.56 -14.95 -10.92
N LEU A 168 -14.36 -15.95 -10.54
CA LEU A 168 -14.10 -17.39 -10.78
C LEU A 168 -13.87 -17.75 -12.25
N LEU A 169 -14.33 -16.91 -13.17
CA LEU A 169 -14.17 -17.07 -14.62
C LEU A 169 -12.77 -16.64 -15.14
N SER A 170 -11.90 -16.09 -14.30
CA SER A 170 -10.54 -15.65 -14.66
C SER A 170 -9.46 -16.57 -14.06
N CYS A 171 -9.45 -17.85 -14.47
CA CYS A 171 -8.46 -18.85 -14.01
C CYS A 171 -7.01 -18.36 -14.10
N ARG A 172 -6.69 -17.55 -15.11
CA ARG A 172 -5.37 -16.94 -15.30
C ARG A 172 -5.02 -15.94 -14.19
N THR A 173 -5.98 -15.10 -13.82
CA THR A 173 -5.82 -14.13 -12.73
C THR A 173 -5.72 -14.83 -11.40
N LEU A 174 -6.47 -15.90 -11.16
CA LEU A 174 -6.34 -16.74 -9.97
C LEU A 174 -4.93 -17.34 -9.83
N VAL A 175 -4.39 -17.90 -10.91
CA VAL A 175 -3.03 -18.47 -10.90
C VAL A 175 -1.98 -17.38 -10.65
N ALA A 176 -2.11 -16.22 -11.30
CA ALA A 176 -1.19 -15.10 -11.07
C ALA A 176 -1.28 -14.56 -9.63
N ASP A 177 -2.48 -14.45 -9.07
CA ASP A 177 -2.71 -13.97 -7.71
C ASP A 177 -2.10 -14.91 -6.67
N TRP A 178 -2.29 -16.23 -6.85
CA TRP A 178 -1.66 -17.23 -6.00
C TRP A 178 -0.12 -17.17 -6.06
N ARG A 179 0.46 -17.04 -7.27
CA ARG A 179 1.91 -16.92 -7.45
C ARG A 179 2.46 -15.64 -6.82
N LEU A 180 1.78 -14.51 -7.00
CA LEU A 180 2.14 -13.24 -6.41
C LEU A 180 1.99 -13.26 -4.88
N ASN A 181 0.95 -13.88 -4.34
CA ASN A 181 0.80 -14.06 -2.89
C ASN A 181 2.00 -14.80 -2.30
N ARG A 182 2.39 -15.94 -2.89
CA ARG A 182 3.56 -16.70 -2.44
C ARG A 182 4.88 -15.93 -2.55
N PHE A 183 4.98 -15.03 -3.54
CA PHE A 183 6.17 -14.22 -3.76
C PHE A 183 6.24 -13.01 -2.82
N LEU A 184 5.15 -12.27 -2.68
CA LEU A 184 5.08 -11.01 -1.93
C LEU A 184 4.92 -11.21 -0.42
N GLN A 185 4.40 -12.37 -0.01
CA GLN A 185 4.13 -12.69 1.40
C GLN A 185 4.71 -14.07 1.74
N PRO A 186 6.03 -14.26 1.59
CA PRO A 186 6.66 -15.53 1.93
C PRO A 186 6.44 -15.83 3.42
N GLY A 187 5.94 -17.03 3.73
CA GLY A 187 5.73 -17.48 5.10
C GLY A 187 4.41 -17.04 5.76
N ILE A 188 3.57 -16.24 5.09
CA ILE A 188 2.26 -15.85 5.61
C ILE A 188 1.23 -16.90 5.20
N ARG A 189 0.84 -17.78 6.12
CA ARG A 189 -0.24 -18.75 5.88
C ARG A 189 -1.56 -18.15 6.35
N GLY A 190 -2.66 -18.45 5.64
CA GLY A 190 -3.99 -17.99 6.04
C GLY A 190 -4.42 -18.44 7.45
N ARG A 191 -3.82 -19.51 7.99
CA ARG A 191 -4.03 -19.96 9.38
C ARG A 191 -3.40 -19.03 10.44
N ASP A 192 -2.40 -18.22 10.05
CA ASP A 192 -1.70 -17.29 10.94
C ASP A 192 -2.47 -15.96 11.07
N LEU A 193 -3.59 -15.83 10.34
CA LEU A 193 -4.48 -14.66 10.30
C LEU A 193 -4.91 -14.21 11.69
N LEU A 194 -5.43 -15.13 12.50
CA LEU A 194 -5.94 -14.82 13.83
C LEU A 194 -4.81 -14.38 14.78
N ALA A 195 -3.65 -15.04 14.69
CA ALA A 195 -2.49 -14.66 15.49
C ALA A 195 -2.01 -13.24 15.14
N ARG A 196 -2.04 -12.86 13.86
CA ARG A 196 -1.69 -11.50 13.41
C ARG A 196 -2.70 -10.45 13.82
N LEU A 197 -3.99 -10.76 13.71
CA LEU A 197 -5.04 -9.86 14.20
C LEU A 197 -4.90 -9.58 15.70
N ARG A 198 -4.51 -10.60 16.48
CA ARG A 198 -4.23 -10.47 17.92
C ARG A 198 -3.00 -9.62 18.25
N LEU A 199 -2.04 -9.47 17.34
CA LEU A 199 -0.91 -8.55 17.53
C LEU A 199 -1.38 -7.08 17.49
N GLY A 200 -2.51 -6.80 16.82
CA GLY A 200 -3.14 -5.48 16.84
C GLY A 200 -2.28 -4.33 16.27
N LEU A 201 -1.16 -4.62 15.61
CA LEU A 201 -0.18 -3.61 15.19
C LEU A 201 -0.81 -2.59 14.25
N ARG A 202 -0.65 -1.30 14.57
CA ARG A 202 -1.16 -0.17 13.80
C ARG A 202 -0.13 0.47 12.90
N THR A 203 1.14 0.40 13.29
CA THR A 203 2.25 1.11 12.66
C THR A 203 2.99 0.22 11.67
N HIS A 204 3.52 0.83 10.61
CA HIS A 204 4.46 0.17 9.70
C HIS A 204 5.85 0.14 10.35
N ALA A 205 6.68 -0.84 9.96
CA ALA A 205 8.07 -0.92 10.44
C ALA A 205 8.98 0.13 9.77
N ASP A 206 8.64 0.49 8.53
CA ASP A 206 9.33 1.48 7.72
C ASP A 206 8.59 2.81 7.72
N GLY A 207 9.33 3.91 7.56
CA GLY A 207 8.77 5.26 7.55
C GLY A 207 8.28 5.73 8.91
N GLU A 208 7.78 6.96 8.94
CA GLU A 208 7.19 7.53 10.15
C GLU A 208 5.69 7.23 10.20
N SER A 209 5.18 6.79 11.36
CA SER A 209 3.75 6.58 11.58
C SER A 209 3.20 7.62 12.55
N LEU A 210 2.25 8.43 12.09
CA LEU A 210 1.47 9.34 12.91
C LEU A 210 0.15 8.69 13.32
N LEU A 211 0.02 8.40 14.61
CA LEU A 211 -1.23 7.96 15.22
C LEU A 211 -2.07 9.21 15.51
N VAL A 212 -3.21 9.32 14.83
CA VAL A 212 -4.08 10.50 14.90
C VAL A 212 -5.41 10.12 15.49
N ASP A 213 -5.88 10.86 16.48
CA ASP A 213 -7.28 10.86 16.89
C ASP A 213 -8.02 11.97 16.14
N TYR A 214 -8.89 11.56 15.20
CA TYR A 214 -9.72 12.47 14.41
C TYR A 214 -11.01 12.91 15.14
N GLY A 215 -11.13 12.64 16.44
CA GLY A 215 -12.32 12.94 17.21
C GLY A 215 -13.50 12.02 16.88
N PRO A 216 -14.65 12.18 17.56
CA PRO A 216 -15.75 11.23 17.50
C PRO A 216 -16.38 11.13 16.11
N THR A 217 -16.67 9.90 15.69
CA THR A 217 -17.32 9.61 14.41
C THR A 217 -18.82 9.87 14.53
N GLN A 218 -19.30 11.00 13.99
CA GLN A 218 -20.72 11.38 14.07
C GLN A 218 -21.59 10.79 12.93
N ALA A 219 -20.95 10.17 11.93
CA ALA A 219 -21.60 9.63 10.74
C ALA A 219 -21.97 8.15 10.90
N HIS A 220 -22.93 7.67 10.10
CA HIS A 220 -23.32 6.25 10.08
C HIS A 220 -22.19 5.35 9.51
N ILE A 221 -22.12 4.06 9.87
CA ILE A 221 -21.03 3.14 9.48
C ILE A 221 -20.73 3.08 7.98
N GLY A 222 -21.76 3.17 7.13
CA GLY A 222 -21.58 3.21 5.68
C GLY A 222 -20.84 4.45 5.17
N GLN A 223 -20.84 5.54 5.93
CA GLN A 223 -20.20 6.81 5.58
C GLN A 223 -18.79 6.96 6.17
N HIS A 224 -18.51 6.37 7.35
CA HIS A 224 -17.14 6.38 7.91
C HIS A 224 -16.36 5.08 7.64
N LEU A 225 -17.00 4.04 7.09
CA LEU A 225 -16.40 2.73 6.79
C LEU A 225 -15.62 2.16 7.99
N ALA A 226 -16.28 2.03 9.15
CA ALA A 226 -15.65 1.59 10.40
C ALA A 226 -14.37 2.38 10.79
N GLY A 227 -14.36 3.68 10.44
CA GLY A 227 -13.31 4.65 10.76
C GLY A 227 -12.40 4.95 9.57
N HIS A 228 -12.43 4.11 8.55
CA HIS A 228 -11.49 4.15 7.44
C HIS A 228 -11.67 5.33 6.47
N ALA A 229 -12.87 5.90 6.38
CA ALA A 229 -13.14 7.03 5.47
C ALA A 229 -12.81 8.40 6.11
N ILE A 230 -12.32 8.43 7.35
CA ILE A 230 -12.02 9.71 8.03
C ILE A 230 -10.92 10.50 7.33
N TYR A 231 -9.93 9.81 6.75
CA TYR A 231 -8.80 10.45 6.08
C TYR A 231 -9.18 11.16 4.78
N THR A 232 -10.35 10.87 4.21
CA THR A 232 -10.80 11.49 2.95
C THR A 232 -11.75 12.66 3.18
N ARG A 233 -11.96 13.07 4.44
CA ARG A 233 -12.81 14.23 4.76
C ARG A 233 -12.02 15.51 4.53
N LEU A 234 -12.64 16.46 3.82
CA LEU A 234 -12.02 17.73 3.47
C LEU A 234 -11.58 18.55 4.68
N GLU A 235 -12.28 18.45 5.81
CA GLU A 235 -11.94 19.14 7.06
C GLU A 235 -10.54 18.78 7.58
N TRP A 236 -10.02 17.58 7.26
CA TRP A 236 -8.69 17.11 7.68
C TRP A 236 -7.60 17.35 6.64
N LEU A 237 -7.96 17.78 5.42
CA LEU A 237 -7.00 17.94 4.33
C LEU A 237 -5.91 18.96 4.67
N LEU A 238 -6.27 20.08 5.30
CA LEU A 238 -5.31 21.10 5.73
C LEU A 238 -4.34 20.52 6.76
N PHE A 239 -4.86 19.86 7.81
CA PHE A 239 -4.04 19.18 8.81
C PHE A 239 -3.07 18.17 8.18
N HIS A 240 -3.53 17.35 7.22
CA HIS A 240 -2.67 16.41 6.51
C HIS A 240 -1.57 17.12 5.72
N ALA A 241 -1.91 18.19 5.00
CA ALA A 241 -0.95 18.94 4.21
C ALA A 241 0.10 19.64 5.09
N GLU A 242 -0.31 20.21 6.21
CA GLU A 242 0.58 20.85 7.19
C GLU A 242 1.53 19.83 7.82
N GLU A 243 1.03 18.69 8.26
CA GLU A 243 1.87 17.64 8.84
C GLU A 243 2.87 17.06 7.82
N VAL A 244 2.44 16.88 6.57
CA VAL A 244 3.34 16.46 5.49
C VAL A 244 4.41 17.52 5.24
N ALA A 245 4.03 18.79 5.10
CA ALA A 245 4.98 19.88 4.87
C ALA A 245 5.99 20.01 6.02
N ARG A 246 5.50 19.94 7.26
CA ARG A 246 6.30 20.03 8.48
C ARG A 246 7.33 18.90 8.57
N ARG A 247 6.90 17.67 8.36
CA ARG A 247 7.73 16.48 8.54
C ARG A 247 8.66 16.22 7.37
N PHE A 248 8.22 16.54 6.16
CA PHE A 248 9.04 16.33 4.99
C PHE A 248 9.94 17.53 4.72
N TYR A 249 9.48 18.78 4.79
CA TYR A 249 10.19 19.88 4.12
C TYR A 249 10.70 21.00 5.03
N THR A 250 10.32 21.02 6.31
CA THR A 250 10.76 22.09 7.23
C THR A 250 12.20 21.90 7.72
N THR A 251 12.75 20.68 7.66
CA THR A 251 14.13 20.39 8.12
C THR A 251 15.21 20.56 7.06
N ASP A 252 14.86 20.81 5.80
CA ASP A 252 15.81 20.96 4.67
C ASP A 252 16.16 22.44 4.38
N ALA A 253 15.82 23.38 5.27
CA ALA A 253 16.12 24.82 5.15
C ALA A 253 17.41 25.23 5.87
N GLY A 254 18.45 24.39 5.82
CA GLY A 254 19.78 24.62 6.38
C GLY A 254 20.88 24.41 5.37
#